data_AF-A0A9D2CBW7-F1
#
_entry.id   AF-A0A9D2CBW7-F1
#
_cell.length_a   1.000
_cell.length_b   1.000
_cell.length_c   1.000
_cell.angle_alpha   90.00
_cell.angle_beta   90.00
_cell.angle_gamma   90.00
#
_symmetry.space_group_name_H-M   'P 1'
#
loop_
_entity.id
_entity.type
_entity.pdbx_description
1 polymer ?
#
loop_
_entity_poly.entity_id
_entity_poly.type
_entity_poly.pdbx_seq_one_letter_code
_entity_poly.pdbx_strand_id
1 'polypeptide(L)'
;MKKLLLCLPLLALFAAAFPGCSKQRQWNHDQRKAMREALRDYRKMVYLDDLTDAEFVLFTDQVAGTLENAYPVYVEFIQMEGVDDTVDMVVVTEIVDELNADARNMRHIFPYNLLVAQGVLPAGLDHDQQRAFYNCFAQKVNDTYQTMDQFFNAILADTTDMSQLSQLQSQCANDLFQWVVTEIDITETVTPDPAQGAATANQ
;
A
#
# COMPACT_ATOMS: atom_id res chain seq x y z
N MET A 1 15.11 25.77 2.46
CA MET A 1 16.45 25.72 3.09
C MET A 1 16.32 25.70 4.60
N LYS A 2 16.52 24.55 5.24
CA LYS A 2 16.70 24.44 6.69
C LYS A 2 17.56 23.20 6.94
N LYS A 3 18.80 23.43 7.35
CA LYS A 3 19.82 22.42 7.62
C LYS A 3 19.44 21.69 8.91
N LEU A 4 19.06 20.42 8.82
CA LEU A 4 18.96 19.52 9.98
C LEU A 4 20.32 18.86 10.18
N LEU A 5 21.13 19.54 10.99
CA LEU A 5 22.36 19.01 11.58
C LEU A 5 22.00 17.99 12.67
N LEU A 6 22.27 16.70 12.45
CA LEU A 6 22.29 15.66 13.48
C LEU A 6 23.45 14.70 13.16
N CYS A 7 24.68 15.03 13.58
CA CYS A 7 25.41 14.41 14.71
C CYS A 7 25.69 12.90 14.55
N LEU A 8 26.73 12.57 13.77
CA LEU A 8 27.46 11.30 13.84
C LEU A 8 28.55 11.40 14.92
N PRO A 9 28.57 10.54 15.96
CA PRO A 9 29.73 10.44 16.83
C PRO A 9 30.82 9.65 16.10
N LEU A 10 32.00 10.25 16.01
CA LEU A 10 33.27 9.59 15.67
C LEU A 10 33.39 8.22 16.36
N LEU A 11 33.59 7.16 15.59
CA LEU A 11 34.08 5.87 16.09
C LEU A 11 35.39 5.51 15.38
N ALA A 12 36.36 5.15 16.21
CA ALA A 12 37.78 5.22 15.95
C ALA A 12 38.33 4.13 15.00
N LEU A 13 39.40 4.53 14.31
CA LEU A 13 40.29 3.72 13.48
C LEU A 13 40.87 2.53 14.25
N PHE A 14 40.71 1.32 13.70
CA PHE A 14 41.66 0.22 13.91
C PHE A 14 42.05 -0.37 12.56
N ALA A 15 43.28 -0.06 12.15
CA ALA A 15 43.96 -0.72 11.05
C ALA A 15 44.56 -2.05 11.55
N ALA A 16 44.18 -3.16 10.92
CA ALA A 16 44.94 -4.41 10.96
C ALA A 16 44.89 -5.03 9.57
N ALA A 17 46.03 -5.01 8.89
CA ALA A 17 46.26 -5.66 7.61
C ALA A 17 46.48 -7.17 7.81
N PHE A 18 45.70 -7.99 7.11
CA PHE A 18 45.98 -9.40 6.85
C PHE A 18 45.60 -9.72 5.41
N PRO A 19 46.51 -10.24 4.56
CA PRO A 19 46.17 -10.74 3.24
C PRO A 19 45.80 -12.23 3.37
N GLY A 20 44.53 -12.50 3.63
CA GLY A 20 43.97 -13.84 3.61
C GLY A 20 42.66 -13.80 2.84
N CYS A 21 42.48 -14.72 1.88
CA CYS A 21 41.29 -14.91 1.04
C CYS A 21 40.06 -14.26 1.66
N SER A 22 39.74 -13.04 1.22
CA SER A 22 38.74 -12.23 1.89
C SER A 22 37.41 -12.92 1.71
N LYS A 23 36.93 -13.60 2.76
CA LYS A 23 35.50 -13.84 2.91
C LYS A 23 34.84 -12.50 2.60
N GLN A 24 33.98 -12.46 1.59
CA GLN A 24 33.11 -11.32 1.31
C GLN A 24 32.57 -10.86 2.66
N ARG A 25 32.98 -9.67 3.10
CA ARG A 25 32.93 -9.27 4.51
C ARG A 25 31.51 -8.84 4.86
N GLN A 26 30.60 -9.81 4.88
CA GLN A 26 29.17 -9.68 5.11
C GLN A 26 28.86 -8.87 6.37
N TRP A 27 27.68 -8.27 6.38
CA TRP A 27 27.26 -7.41 7.46
C TRP A 27 27.11 -8.25 8.73
N ASN A 28 27.53 -7.70 9.85
CA ASN A 28 27.26 -8.31 11.15
C ASN A 28 25.88 -7.91 11.68
N HIS A 29 25.46 -8.50 12.79
CA HIS A 29 24.15 -8.24 13.40
C HIS A 29 23.91 -6.75 13.68
N ASP A 30 24.92 -6.05 14.22
CA ASP A 30 24.80 -4.65 14.61
C ASP A 30 24.71 -3.73 13.38
N GLN A 31 25.41 -4.08 12.30
CA GLN A 31 25.35 -3.36 11.02
C GLN A 31 23.99 -3.51 10.34
N ARG A 32 23.42 -4.72 10.32
CA ARG A 32 22.04 -4.94 9.82
C ARG A 32 21.02 -4.19 10.65
N LYS A 33 21.19 -4.20 11.98
CA LYS A 33 20.33 -3.45 12.89
C LYS A 33 20.41 -1.94 12.63
N ALA A 34 21.62 -1.41 12.46
CA ALA A 34 21.82 0.01 12.16
C ALA A 34 21.17 0.42 10.84
N MET A 35 21.27 -0.41 9.79
CA MET A 35 20.57 -0.14 8.53
C MET A 35 19.05 -0.15 8.70
N ARG A 36 18.48 -1.15 9.38
CA ARG A 36 17.04 -1.17 9.67
C ARG A 36 16.56 0.04 10.46
N GLU A 37 17.37 0.52 11.41
CA GLU A 37 17.06 1.72 12.18
C GLU A 37 17.08 2.97 11.28
N ALA A 38 18.03 3.07 10.35
CA ALA A 38 18.07 4.15 9.36
C ALA A 38 16.86 4.11 8.41
N LEU A 39 16.40 2.92 8.04
CA LEU A 39 15.22 2.75 7.18
C LEU A 39 13.90 3.17 7.85
N ARG A 40 13.86 3.39 9.17
CA ARG A 40 12.63 3.78 9.88
C ARG A 40 12.07 5.12 9.42
N ASP A 41 12.91 6.04 8.96
CA ASP A 41 12.45 7.36 8.51
C ASP A 41 11.61 7.29 7.22
N TYR A 42 11.78 6.23 6.42
CA TYR A 42 10.97 5.97 5.23
C TYR A 42 9.54 5.57 5.56
N ARG A 43 9.25 5.18 6.80
CA ARG A 43 7.89 4.83 7.22
C ARG A 43 6.87 5.94 6.94
N LYS A 44 7.30 7.20 6.93
CA LYS A 44 6.42 8.35 6.65
C LYS A 44 6.00 8.46 5.18
N MET A 45 6.56 7.64 4.28
CA MET A 45 6.12 7.59 2.89
C MET A 45 4.75 6.93 2.78
N VAL A 46 3.88 7.45 1.92
CA VAL A 46 2.46 7.06 1.81
C VAL A 46 2.26 5.54 1.68
N TYR A 47 3.11 4.86 0.92
CA TYR A 47 3.04 3.40 0.76
C TYR A 47 3.40 2.64 2.05
N LEU A 48 4.45 3.10 2.73
CA LEU A 48 5.04 2.44 3.90
C LEU A 48 4.31 2.76 5.21
N ASP A 49 3.62 3.91 5.27
CA ASP A 49 2.85 4.34 6.45
C ASP A 49 1.64 3.44 6.70
N ASP A 50 1.07 2.89 5.63
CA ASP A 50 -0.08 1.98 5.71
C ASP A 50 0.33 0.51 5.95
N LEU A 51 1.63 0.20 6.05
CA LEU A 51 2.09 -1.13 6.46
C LEU A 51 1.95 -1.29 7.98
N THR A 52 1.48 -2.46 8.41
CA THR A 52 1.57 -2.84 9.83
C THR A 52 3.04 -2.91 10.27
N ASP A 53 3.30 -2.85 11.57
CA ASP A 53 4.67 -2.92 12.09
C ASP A 53 5.39 -4.20 11.65
N ALA A 54 4.68 -5.33 11.53
CA ALA A 54 5.23 -6.59 11.06
C ALA A 54 5.56 -6.56 9.56
N GLU A 55 4.68 -6.00 8.73
CA GLU A 55 4.89 -5.84 7.28
C GLU A 55 6.03 -4.86 7.00
N PHE A 56 6.10 -3.76 7.73
CA PHE A 56 7.19 -2.80 7.61
C PHE A 56 8.54 -3.41 8.01
N VAL A 57 8.59 -4.28 9.04
CA VAL A 57 9.81 -5.01 9.39
C VAL A 57 10.27 -5.91 8.24
N LEU A 58 9.35 -6.66 7.62
CA LEU A 58 9.67 -7.51 6.46
C LEU A 58 10.19 -6.69 5.27
N PHE A 59 9.53 -5.58 4.95
CA PHE A 59 9.99 -4.63 3.93
C PHE A 59 11.41 -4.14 4.20
N THR A 60 11.68 -3.65 5.41
CA THR A 60 13.02 -3.14 5.77
C THR A 60 14.09 -4.23 5.83
N ASP A 61 13.73 -5.47 6.19
CA ASP A 61 14.63 -6.62 6.11
C ASP A 61 14.98 -6.96 4.65
N GLN A 62 14.01 -6.84 3.73
CA GLN A 62 14.22 -7.08 2.31
C GLN A 62 15.12 -6.01 1.69
N VAL A 63 14.85 -4.73 1.93
CA VAL A 63 15.72 -3.61 1.52
C VAL A 63 17.14 -3.80 2.06
N ALA A 64 17.29 -4.11 3.35
CA ALA A 64 18.60 -4.34 3.95
C ALA A 64 19.31 -5.56 3.35
N GLY A 65 18.57 -6.62 3.02
CA GLY A 65 19.08 -7.80 2.31
C GLY A 65 19.59 -7.46 0.91
N THR A 66 18.82 -6.70 0.13
CA THR A 66 19.20 -6.23 -1.21
C THR A 66 20.46 -5.37 -1.16
N LEU A 67 20.53 -4.43 -0.22
CA LEU A 67 21.72 -3.60 0.00
C LEU A 67 22.93 -4.41 0.44
N GLU A 68 22.79 -5.36 1.37
CA GLU A 68 23.89 -6.23 1.80
C GLU A 68 24.40 -7.10 0.65
N ASN A 69 23.52 -7.58 -0.22
CA ASN A 69 23.90 -8.43 -1.34
C ASN A 69 24.68 -7.64 -2.40
N ALA A 70 24.22 -6.42 -2.71
CA ALA A 70 24.88 -5.52 -3.64
C ALA A 70 26.18 -4.92 -3.08
N TYR A 71 26.19 -4.58 -1.80
CA TYR A 71 27.29 -3.90 -1.10
C TYR A 71 27.70 -4.68 0.16
N PRO A 72 28.46 -5.78 -0.01
CA PRO A 72 28.71 -6.73 1.06
C PRO A 72 29.57 -6.19 2.19
N VAL A 73 30.34 -5.11 1.97
CA VAL A 73 31.21 -4.50 2.99
C VAL A 73 30.55 -3.24 3.55
N TYR A 74 29.83 -3.37 4.67
CA TYR A 74 29.03 -2.29 5.25
C TYR A 74 29.79 -0.96 5.44
N VAL A 75 31.03 -1.02 5.92
CA VAL A 75 31.83 0.19 6.18
C VAL A 75 32.22 0.94 4.92
N GLU A 76 32.41 0.23 3.81
CA GLU A 76 32.67 0.84 2.51
C GLU A 76 31.38 1.43 1.96
N PHE A 77 30.26 0.71 2.09
CA PHE A 77 28.93 1.14 1.68
C PHE A 77 28.53 2.48 2.29
N ILE A 78 28.59 2.61 3.63
CA ILE A 78 28.19 3.84 4.32
C ILE A 78 29.13 5.04 4.08
N GLN A 79 30.32 4.80 3.52
CA GLN A 79 31.29 5.84 3.19
C GLN A 79 31.20 6.28 1.73
N MET A 80 30.38 5.63 0.90
CA MET A 80 30.21 6.02 -0.50
C MET A 80 29.54 7.38 -0.60
N GLU A 81 30.02 8.19 -1.53
CA GLU A 81 29.33 9.40 -1.96
C GLU A 81 28.02 8.99 -2.65
N GLY A 82 26.89 9.51 -2.18
CA GLY A 82 25.56 9.11 -2.68
C GLY A 82 24.99 7.84 -2.04
N VAL A 83 25.46 7.44 -0.85
CA VAL A 83 24.85 6.31 -0.11
C VAL A 83 23.36 6.52 0.12
N ASP A 84 22.93 7.74 0.47
CA ASP A 84 21.52 8.07 0.68
C ASP A 84 20.69 7.86 -0.60
N ASP A 85 21.18 8.35 -1.75
CA ASP A 85 20.53 8.14 -3.05
C ASP A 85 20.43 6.65 -3.43
N THR A 86 21.45 5.86 -3.05
CA THR A 86 21.47 4.42 -3.28
C THR A 86 20.42 3.71 -2.42
N VAL A 87 20.30 4.09 -1.15
CA VAL A 87 19.27 3.57 -0.24
C VAL A 87 17.87 3.98 -0.74
N ASP A 88 17.67 5.24 -1.12
CA ASP A 88 16.42 5.76 -1.69
C ASP A 88 16.00 4.95 -2.92
N MET A 89 16.92 4.73 -3.85
CA MET A 89 16.67 3.93 -5.05
C MET A 89 16.22 2.52 -4.67
N VAL A 90 16.92 1.82 -3.77
CA VAL A 90 16.54 0.45 -3.38
C VAL A 90 15.19 0.43 -2.67
N VAL A 91 14.91 1.38 -1.77
CA VAL A 91 13.59 1.50 -1.13
C VAL A 91 12.49 1.66 -2.17
N VAL A 92 12.67 2.56 -3.15
CA VAL A 92 11.68 2.77 -4.21
C VAL A 92 11.55 1.55 -5.11
N THR A 93 12.65 0.87 -5.44
CA THR A 93 12.64 -0.36 -6.24
C THR A 93 11.88 -1.48 -5.51
N GLU A 94 12.15 -1.72 -4.22
CA GLU A 94 11.42 -2.74 -3.46
C GLU A 94 9.93 -2.40 -3.33
N ILE A 95 9.56 -1.12 -3.19
CA ILE A 95 8.14 -0.70 -3.25
C ILE A 95 7.52 -1.06 -4.61
N VAL A 96 8.21 -0.76 -5.71
CA VAL A 96 7.73 -1.07 -7.07
C VAL A 96 7.65 -2.58 -7.28
N ASP A 97 8.61 -3.35 -6.79
CA ASP A 97 8.64 -4.80 -6.90
C ASP A 97 7.54 -5.44 -6.04
N GLU A 98 7.28 -4.95 -4.82
CA GLU A 98 6.13 -5.39 -4.00
C GLU A 98 4.79 -5.04 -4.66
N LEU A 99 4.68 -3.88 -5.32
CA LEU A 99 3.48 -3.50 -6.08
C LEU A 99 3.27 -4.38 -7.32
N ASN A 100 4.35 -4.77 -8.01
CA ASN A 100 4.29 -5.62 -9.20
C ASN A 100 4.08 -7.11 -8.87
N ALA A 101 4.60 -7.57 -7.73
CA ALA A 101 4.59 -8.98 -7.34
C ALA A 101 3.25 -9.44 -6.75
N ASP A 102 2.39 -8.53 -6.27
CA ASP A 102 1.24 -8.94 -5.48
C ASP A 102 -0.06 -8.18 -5.81
N ALA A 103 -1.04 -8.92 -6.35
CA ALA A 103 -2.42 -8.47 -6.44
C ALA A 103 -2.97 -8.09 -5.05
N ARG A 104 -2.40 -8.58 -3.94
CA ARG A 104 -2.76 -8.24 -2.55
C ARG A 104 -2.46 -6.80 -2.14
N ASN A 105 -1.79 -6.01 -2.98
CA ASN A 105 -1.75 -4.54 -2.85
C ASN A 105 -3.06 -3.86 -3.32
N MET A 106 -4.20 -4.58 -3.29
CA MET A 106 -5.55 -4.16 -3.67
C MET A 106 -5.95 -2.77 -3.18
N ARG A 107 -5.50 -2.34 -1.99
CA ARG A 107 -5.75 -1.00 -1.44
C ARG A 107 -5.29 0.15 -2.35
N HIS A 108 -4.36 -0.11 -3.26
CA HIS A 108 -3.84 0.89 -4.20
C HIS A 108 -4.63 0.93 -5.51
N ILE A 109 -5.22 -0.20 -5.91
CA ILE A 109 -6.07 -0.30 -7.11
C ILE A 109 -7.51 0.10 -6.77
N PHE A 110 -7.97 -0.27 -5.58
CA PHE A 110 -9.29 0.02 -5.02
C PHE A 110 -9.12 0.73 -3.67
N PRO A 111 -8.85 2.05 -3.68
CA PRO A 111 -8.68 2.83 -2.46
C PRO A 111 -9.92 2.80 -1.58
N TYR A 112 -9.74 2.74 -0.25
CA TYR A 112 -10.85 2.64 0.70
C TYR A 112 -11.88 3.77 0.55
N ASN A 113 -11.41 5.01 0.38
CA ASN A 113 -12.28 6.17 0.16
C ASN A 113 -13.13 6.05 -1.12
N LEU A 114 -12.60 5.41 -2.17
CA LEU A 114 -13.33 5.13 -3.39
C LEU A 114 -14.42 4.08 -3.14
N LEU A 115 -14.07 2.99 -2.46
CA LEU A 115 -15.01 1.93 -2.10
C LEU A 115 -16.15 2.42 -1.20
N VAL A 116 -15.86 3.38 -0.31
CA VAL A 116 -16.90 4.06 0.49
C VAL A 116 -17.79 4.95 -0.38
N ALA A 117 -17.20 5.74 -1.28
CA ALA A 117 -17.97 6.60 -2.19
C ALA A 117 -18.88 5.80 -3.14
N GLN A 118 -18.46 4.58 -3.49
CA GLN A 118 -19.22 3.63 -4.31
C GLN A 118 -20.23 2.81 -3.50
N GLY A 119 -20.27 2.96 -2.17
CA GLY A 119 -21.18 2.22 -1.30
C GLY A 119 -20.78 0.75 -1.10
N VAL A 120 -19.60 0.32 -1.53
CA VAL A 120 -19.09 -1.05 -1.32
C VAL A 120 -18.69 -1.27 0.14
N LEU A 121 -18.09 -0.26 0.78
CA LEU A 121 -17.67 -0.32 2.17
C LEU A 121 -18.31 0.79 3.01
N PRO A 122 -18.60 0.54 4.30
CA PRO A 122 -19.03 1.59 5.21
C PRO A 122 -17.88 2.54 5.53
N ALA A 123 -18.20 3.81 5.78
CA ALA A 123 -17.24 4.76 6.31
C ALA A 123 -16.88 4.43 7.78
N GLY A 124 -15.69 4.83 8.21
CA GLY A 124 -15.25 4.71 9.59
C GLY A 124 -14.77 3.32 10.03
N LEU A 125 -14.55 2.38 9.10
CA LEU A 125 -13.85 1.13 9.40
C LEU A 125 -12.47 1.42 9.99
N ASP A 126 -12.13 0.71 11.06
CA ASP A 126 -10.77 0.73 11.61
C ASP A 126 -9.78 -0.04 10.73
N HIS A 127 -8.49 0.06 11.04
CA HIS A 127 -7.44 -0.59 10.25
C HIS A 127 -7.57 -2.11 10.20
N ASP A 128 -8.01 -2.76 11.29
CA ASP A 128 -8.14 -4.22 11.33
C ASP A 128 -9.30 -4.69 10.44
N GLN A 129 -10.40 -3.94 10.43
CA GLN A 129 -11.55 -4.17 9.56
C GLN A 129 -11.19 -3.96 8.08
N GLN A 130 -10.51 -2.86 7.75
CA GLN A 130 -10.06 -2.61 6.37
C GLN A 130 -9.10 -3.72 5.89
N ARG A 131 -8.16 -4.12 6.75
CA ARG A 131 -7.22 -5.21 6.47
C ARG A 131 -7.93 -6.54 6.23
N ALA A 132 -8.95 -6.87 7.03
CA ALA A 132 -9.75 -8.07 6.85
C ALA A 132 -10.44 -8.09 5.47
N PHE A 133 -10.98 -6.96 5.04
CA PHE A 133 -11.58 -6.81 3.71
C PHE A 133 -10.57 -7.05 2.59
N TYR A 134 -9.43 -6.35 2.60
CA TYR A 134 -8.44 -6.47 1.53
C TYR A 134 -7.83 -7.87 1.46
N ASN A 135 -7.63 -8.54 2.61
CA ASN A 135 -7.18 -9.92 2.65
C ASN A 135 -8.20 -10.88 1.99
N CYS A 136 -9.48 -10.73 2.32
CA CYS A 136 -10.54 -11.50 1.67
C CYS A 136 -10.56 -11.24 0.16
N PHE A 137 -10.53 -9.97 -0.24
CA PHE A 137 -10.68 -9.58 -1.64
C PHE A 137 -9.50 -10.08 -2.47
N ALA A 138 -8.27 -9.94 -1.97
CA ALA A 138 -7.10 -10.42 -2.67
C ALA A 138 -7.02 -11.94 -2.76
N GLN A 139 -7.53 -12.67 -1.76
CA GLN A 139 -7.67 -14.13 -1.85
C GLN A 139 -8.63 -14.50 -2.98
N LYS A 140 -9.82 -13.88 -3.02
CA LYS A 140 -10.80 -14.13 -4.09
C LYS A 140 -10.27 -13.77 -5.48
N VAL A 141 -9.50 -12.69 -5.62
CA VAL A 141 -8.86 -12.31 -6.89
C VAL A 141 -7.87 -13.39 -7.32
N ASN A 142 -6.99 -13.84 -6.43
CA ASN A 142 -6.02 -14.90 -6.74
C ASN A 142 -6.68 -16.23 -7.11
N ASP A 143 -7.81 -16.54 -6.48
CA ASP A 143 -8.59 -17.75 -6.81
C ASP A 143 -9.32 -17.62 -8.16
N THR A 144 -9.66 -16.39 -8.56
CA THR A 144 -10.43 -16.10 -9.78
C THR A 144 -9.54 -15.94 -11.02
N TYR A 145 -8.40 -15.25 -10.87
CA TYR A 145 -7.50 -14.92 -11.96
C TYR A 145 -6.18 -15.68 -11.80
N GLN A 146 -5.88 -16.56 -12.77
CA GLN A 146 -4.73 -17.46 -12.68
C GLN A 146 -3.40 -16.76 -12.98
N THR A 147 -3.46 -15.61 -13.67
CA THR A 147 -2.29 -14.79 -13.99
C THR A 147 -2.59 -13.32 -13.76
N MET A 148 -1.53 -12.55 -13.51
CA MET A 148 -1.64 -11.11 -13.32
C MET A 148 -2.20 -10.40 -14.56
N ASP A 149 -1.84 -10.86 -15.76
CA ASP A 149 -2.39 -10.34 -17.01
C ASP A 149 -3.92 -10.53 -17.11
N GLN A 150 -4.46 -11.66 -16.61
CA GLN A 150 -5.91 -11.88 -16.59
C GLN A 150 -6.60 -10.90 -15.65
N PHE A 151 -6.01 -10.66 -14.48
CA PHE A 151 -6.51 -9.70 -13.51
C PHE A 151 -6.47 -8.26 -14.06
N PHE A 152 -5.35 -7.82 -14.65
CA PHE A 152 -5.26 -6.48 -15.25
C PHE A 152 -6.23 -6.28 -16.42
N ASN A 153 -6.38 -7.27 -17.30
CA ASN A 153 -7.38 -7.20 -18.36
C ASN A 153 -8.80 -7.11 -17.80
N ALA A 154 -9.09 -7.78 -16.69
CA ALA A 154 -10.37 -7.64 -16.01
C ALA A 154 -10.57 -6.23 -15.45
N ILE A 155 -9.57 -5.62 -14.81
CA ILE A 155 -9.65 -4.21 -14.36
C ILE A 155 -9.93 -3.26 -15.53
N LEU A 156 -9.24 -3.43 -16.67
CA LEU A 156 -9.43 -2.54 -17.83
C LEU A 156 -10.80 -2.72 -18.50
N ALA A 157 -11.37 -3.92 -18.43
CA ALA A 157 -12.72 -4.20 -18.91
C ALA A 157 -13.81 -3.80 -17.90
N ASP A 158 -13.44 -3.56 -16.64
CA ASP A 158 -14.33 -3.26 -15.53
C ASP A 158 -14.82 -1.80 -15.60
N THR A 159 -15.92 -1.60 -16.32
CA THR A 159 -16.52 -0.28 -16.56
C THR A 159 -17.88 -0.10 -15.90
N THR A 160 -18.35 -1.07 -15.09
CA THR A 160 -19.71 -1.09 -14.53
C THR A 160 -19.80 -1.80 -13.18
N ASP A 161 -20.74 -1.40 -12.34
CA ASP A 161 -21.04 -1.99 -11.02
C ASP A 161 -21.35 -3.51 -11.03
N MET A 162 -21.60 -4.11 -12.20
CA MET A 162 -21.94 -5.53 -12.39
C MET A 162 -20.73 -6.42 -12.75
N SER A 163 -19.51 -5.89 -12.65
CA SER A 163 -18.31 -6.63 -12.98
C SER A 163 -17.98 -7.75 -12.00
N GLN A 164 -17.18 -8.72 -12.46
CA GLN A 164 -16.71 -9.81 -11.62
C GLN A 164 -15.94 -9.28 -10.40
N LEU A 165 -15.14 -8.22 -10.55
CA LEU A 165 -14.40 -7.60 -9.45
C LEU A 165 -15.33 -6.94 -8.43
N SER A 166 -16.35 -6.21 -8.88
CA SER A 166 -17.39 -5.66 -7.99
C SER A 166 -18.11 -6.75 -7.17
N GLN A 167 -18.38 -7.90 -7.78
CA GLN A 167 -18.96 -9.05 -7.08
C GLN A 167 -18.02 -9.61 -6.02
N LEU A 168 -16.73 -9.76 -6.31
CA LEU A 168 -15.74 -10.24 -5.34
C LEU A 168 -15.62 -9.27 -4.15
N GLN A 169 -15.60 -7.96 -4.41
CA GLN A 169 -15.59 -6.92 -3.37
C GLN A 169 -16.86 -7.02 -2.50
N SER A 170 -18.03 -7.07 -3.14
CA SER A 170 -19.33 -7.15 -2.44
C SER A 170 -19.45 -8.41 -1.58
N GLN A 171 -18.98 -9.56 -2.06
CA GLN A 171 -18.95 -10.79 -1.27
C GLN A 171 -18.11 -10.63 0.00
N CYS A 172 -16.90 -10.07 -0.11
CA CYS A 172 -16.06 -9.82 1.06
C CYS A 172 -16.68 -8.82 2.02
N ALA A 173 -17.28 -7.73 1.52
CA ALA A 173 -17.96 -6.76 2.36
C ALA A 173 -19.15 -7.38 3.11
N ASN A 174 -19.96 -8.19 2.43
CA ASN A 174 -21.12 -8.85 3.01
C ASN A 174 -20.73 -9.91 4.04
N ASP A 175 -19.72 -10.74 3.75
CA ASP A 175 -19.24 -11.80 4.65
C ASP A 175 -18.67 -11.22 5.96
N LEU A 176 -17.97 -10.09 5.87
CA LEU A 176 -17.27 -9.48 7.02
C LEU A 176 -18.13 -8.52 7.82
N PHE A 177 -18.99 -7.75 7.16
CA PHE A 177 -19.71 -6.63 7.78
C PHE A 177 -21.23 -6.83 7.81
N GLN A 178 -21.74 -7.96 7.30
CA GLN A 178 -23.16 -8.36 7.29
C GLN A 178 -24.10 -7.24 6.83
N TRP A 179 -23.80 -6.60 5.70
CA TRP A 179 -24.68 -5.56 5.16
C TRP A 179 -25.79 -6.14 4.26
N VAL A 180 -27.00 -5.62 4.42
CA VAL A 180 -28.09 -5.69 3.44
C VAL A 180 -28.08 -4.37 2.71
N VAL A 181 -27.77 -4.37 1.42
CA VAL A 181 -27.95 -3.20 0.55
C VAL A 181 -29.43 -2.80 0.64
N THR A 182 -29.74 -1.77 1.41
CA THR A 182 -31.05 -1.13 1.32
C THR A 182 -31.01 -0.27 0.09
N GLU A 183 -31.48 -0.80 -1.04
CA GLU A 183 -31.89 0.04 -2.17
C GLU A 183 -32.89 1.05 -1.62
N ILE A 184 -32.47 2.32 -1.56
CA ILE A 184 -33.38 3.42 -1.27
C ILE A 184 -34.14 3.64 -2.58
N ASP A 185 -35.29 2.99 -2.73
CA ASP A 185 -36.22 3.29 -3.81
C ASP A 185 -36.67 4.74 -3.62
N ILE A 186 -36.10 5.65 -4.42
CA ILE A 186 -36.50 7.06 -4.42
C ILE A 186 -37.88 7.10 -5.08
N THR A 187 -38.94 6.88 -4.30
CA THR A 187 -40.28 7.24 -4.74
C THR A 187 -40.33 8.76 -4.84
N GLU A 188 -40.29 9.26 -6.06
CA GLU A 188 -40.53 10.65 -6.41
C GLU A 188 -41.94 11.03 -5.93
N THR A 189 -42.04 11.61 -4.73
CA THR A 189 -43.28 12.27 -4.29
C THR A 189 -43.45 13.53 -5.12
N VAL A 190 -44.18 13.39 -6.24
CA VAL A 190 -44.72 14.51 -6.99
C VAL A 190 -45.68 15.26 -6.07
N THR A 191 -45.21 16.37 -5.49
CA THR A 191 -46.08 17.35 -4.84
C THR A 191 -46.95 18.01 -5.92
N PRO A 192 -48.30 17.95 -5.82
CA PRO A 192 -49.14 18.66 -6.77
C PRO A 192 -49.02 20.17 -6.53
N ASP A 193 -48.68 20.88 -7.62
CA ASP A 193 -48.57 22.33 -7.69
C ASP A 193 -49.93 23.00 -7.40
N PRO A 194 -50.06 23.90 -6.41
CA PRO A 194 -51.30 24.60 -6.17
C PRO A 194 -51.41 25.81 -7.11
N ALA A 195 -52.33 25.67 -8.06
CA ALA A 195 -53.11 26.75 -8.69
C ALA A 195 -52.45 27.56 -9.83
N GLN A 196 -52.80 27.17 -11.06
CA GLN A 196 -53.29 28.12 -12.06
C GLN A 196 -54.53 27.55 -12.77
N GLY A 197 -55.71 27.95 -12.26
CA GLY A 197 -57.01 27.60 -12.83
C GLY A 197 -58.00 28.74 -12.60
N ALA A 198 -57.72 29.93 -13.13
CA ALA A 198 -58.72 30.98 -13.27
C ALA A 198 -59.44 30.79 -14.61
N ALA A 199 -60.43 29.90 -14.62
CA ALA A 199 -61.39 29.79 -15.71
C ALA A 199 -62.43 30.91 -15.58
N THR A 200 -62.46 31.78 -16.59
CA THR A 200 -63.57 32.68 -16.92
C THR A 200 -64.89 31.91 -17.04
N ALA A 201 -65.92 32.32 -16.30
CA ALA A 201 -67.30 31.90 -16.53
C ALA A 201 -68.18 33.13 -16.80
N ASN A 202 -68.73 33.18 -18.02
CA ASN A 202 -69.82 34.06 -18.41
C ASN A 202 -71.11 33.67 -17.68
N GLN A 203 -71.78 34.65 -17.07
CA GLN A 203 -73.22 34.90 -17.16
C GLN A 203 -73.55 36.29 -16.62
#